data_AF-A0A927VP71-F1
#
_entry.id   AF-A0A927VP71-F1
#
_cell.length_a   1.000
_cell.length_b   1.000
_cell.length_c   1.000
_cell.angle_alpha   90.00
_cell.angle_beta   90.00
_cell.angle_gamma   90.00
#
_symmetry.space_group_name_H-M   'P 1'
#
loop_
_entity.id
_entity.type
_entity.pdbx_description
1 polymer ?
#
loop_
_entity_poly.entity_id
_entity_poly.type
_entity_poly.pdbx_seq_one_letter_code
_entity_poly.pdbx_strand_id
1 'polypeptide(L)'
;MGTGYEYRCPNCKYETEILLGIGLFFHRTQKRVTEQAAKGKFGVTLKQIVKHGNSVTVSPAKYLYYCEDCHVCKNDYCLNVYEELDNLKSEEIYRFIHKCPICHKEMKRTDQKPSFALKCPKCNTIMDYSGDIMWD
;
A
#
# COMPACT_ATOMS: atom_id res chain seq x y z
N MET A 1 -12.42 -10.72 7.97
CA MET A 1 -11.56 -10.34 9.11
C MET A 1 -10.37 -9.51 8.63
N GLY A 2 -10.53 -8.19 8.67
CA GLY A 2 -9.42 -7.25 8.57
C GLY A 2 -8.93 -6.84 9.96
N THR A 3 -7.67 -6.42 10.02
CA THR A 3 -7.02 -5.96 11.25
C THR A 3 -6.49 -4.57 11.00
N GLY A 4 -6.59 -3.67 11.97
CA GLY A 4 -6.04 -2.35 11.88
C GLY A 4 -5.45 -1.88 13.20
N TYR A 5 -4.74 -0.76 13.15
CA TYR A 5 -4.02 -0.20 14.28
C TYR A 5 -4.26 1.30 14.34
N GLU A 6 -4.63 1.79 15.51
CA GLU A 6 -4.83 3.21 15.78
C GLU A 6 -3.59 3.80 16.44
N TYR A 7 -3.20 4.98 15.96
CA TYR A 7 -2.10 5.74 16.53
C TYR A 7 -2.51 7.19 16.74
N ARG A 8 -2.07 7.76 17.87
CA ARG A 8 -2.30 9.15 18.24
C ARG A 8 -0.99 9.83 18.57
N CYS A 9 -0.76 11.00 18.01
CA CYS A 9 0.41 11.80 18.35
C CYS A 9 0.17 12.53 19.68
N PRO A 10 1.01 12.34 20.71
CA PRO A 10 0.85 13.03 21.99
C PRO A 10 1.01 14.56 21.86
N ASN A 11 1.89 14.99 20.96
CA ASN A 11 2.28 16.38 20.75
C ASN A 11 1.23 17.17 19.94
N CYS A 12 0.92 16.76 18.70
CA CYS A 12 0.01 17.53 17.83
C CYS A 12 -1.42 16.97 17.73
N LYS A 13 -1.74 15.93 18.52
CA LYS A 13 -3.06 15.24 18.51
C LYS A 13 -3.48 14.68 17.14
N TYR A 14 -2.54 14.54 16.21
CA TYR A 14 -2.79 13.86 14.94
C TYR A 14 -3.12 12.39 15.18
N GLU A 15 -4.22 11.93 14.63
CA GLU A 15 -4.68 10.55 14.71
C GLU A 15 -4.57 9.90 13.32
N THR A 16 -4.17 8.64 13.29
CA THR A 16 -4.12 7.86 12.06
C THR A 16 -4.50 6.42 12.32
N GLU A 17 -5.18 5.83 11.34
CA GLU A 17 -5.58 4.44 11.34
C GLU A 17 -4.80 3.72 10.23
N ILE A 18 -4.19 2.59 10.58
CA ILE A 18 -3.57 1.69 9.63
C ILE A 18 -4.49 0.50 9.49
N LEU A 19 -5.18 0.39 8.36
CA LEU A 19 -6.07 -0.74 8.08
C LEU A 19 -5.36 -1.77 7.19
N LEU A 20 -5.09 -2.95 7.74
CA LEU A 20 -4.52 -4.11 7.07
C LEU A 20 -5.61 -5.11 6.69
N GLY A 21 -5.33 -5.99 5.73
CA GLY A 21 -6.29 -7.03 5.34
C GLY A 21 -7.48 -6.53 4.51
N ILE A 22 -7.51 -5.26 4.09
CA ILE A 22 -8.40 -4.79 3.02
C ILE A 22 -7.85 -5.30 1.68
N GLY A 23 -7.91 -6.61 1.48
CA GLY A 23 -7.45 -7.33 0.30
C GLY A 23 -8.50 -8.27 -0.30
N LEU A 24 -9.68 -8.39 0.33
CA LEU A 24 -10.76 -9.19 -0.22
C LEU A 24 -11.52 -8.39 -1.30
N PHE A 25 -11.16 -8.64 -2.55
CA PHE A 25 -12.12 -8.86 -3.64
C PHE A 25 -13.20 -7.81 -3.91
N PHE A 26 -12.97 -6.54 -3.63
CA PHE A 26 -13.87 -5.51 -4.15
C PHE A 26 -13.52 -5.25 -5.62
N HIS A 27 -14.24 -5.92 -6.53
CA HIS A 27 -14.16 -5.66 -7.98
C HIS A 27 -14.19 -4.16 -8.32
N ARG A 28 -14.95 -3.36 -7.53
CA ARG A 28 -14.98 -1.90 -7.64
C ARG A 28 -13.63 -1.24 -7.31
N THR A 29 -12.93 -1.70 -6.27
CA THR A 29 -11.60 -1.20 -5.91
C THR A 29 -10.59 -1.58 -6.99
N GLN A 30 -10.65 -2.82 -7.49
CA GLN A 30 -9.81 -3.26 -8.60
C GLN A 30 -9.98 -2.36 -9.82
N LYS A 31 -11.22 -2.19 -10.28
CA LYS A 31 -11.54 -1.35 -11.45
C LYS A 31 -11.07 0.09 -11.25
N ARG A 32 -11.32 0.68 -10.08
CA ARG A 32 -10.88 2.05 -9.73
C ARG A 32 -9.36 2.20 -9.74
N VAL A 33 -8.63 1.20 -9.24
CA VAL A 33 -7.15 1.24 -9.20
C VAL A 33 -6.56 1.05 -10.60
N THR A 34 -7.10 0.12 -11.39
CA THR A 34 -6.71 -0.06 -12.80
C THR A 34 -6.93 1.21 -13.62
N GLU A 35 -8.07 1.88 -13.44
CA GLU A 35 -8.33 3.18 -14.08
C GLU A 35 -7.32 4.26 -13.66
N GLN A 36 -6.93 4.31 -12.38
CA GLN A 36 -5.90 5.23 -11.89
C GLN A 36 -4.52 4.92 -12.47
N ALA A 37 -4.20 3.63 -12.62
CA ALA A 37 -2.98 3.16 -13.28
C ALA A 37 -2.96 3.56 -14.76
N ALA A 38 -4.06 3.36 -15.49
CA ALA A 38 -4.19 3.77 -16.89
C ALA A 38 -4.08 5.30 -17.10
N LYS A 39 -4.50 6.09 -16.10
CA LYS A 39 -4.32 7.55 -16.07
C LYS A 39 -2.87 7.97 -15.75
N GLY A 40 -2.04 7.07 -15.23
CA GLY A 40 -0.64 7.32 -14.90
C GLY A 40 -0.36 7.78 -13.47
N LYS A 41 -1.32 7.60 -12.55
CA LYS A 41 -1.14 7.99 -11.14
C LYS A 41 0.06 7.31 -10.47
N PHE A 42 0.39 6.10 -10.91
CA PHE A 42 1.47 5.28 -10.37
C PHE A 42 2.71 5.26 -11.29
N GLY A 43 2.87 6.30 -12.11
CA GLY A 43 4.01 6.45 -13.00
C GLY A 43 3.77 5.97 -14.43
N VAL A 44 4.71 6.32 -15.31
CA VAL A 44 4.63 6.08 -16.75
C VAL A 44 4.81 4.61 -17.11
N THR A 45 5.64 3.86 -16.38
CA THR A 45 5.88 2.43 -16.63
C THR A 45 4.60 1.62 -16.45
N LEU A 46 3.92 1.79 -15.31
CA LEU A 46 2.67 1.07 -15.06
C LEU A 46 1.58 1.48 -16.08
N LYS A 47 1.54 2.77 -16.44
CA LYS A 47 0.63 3.27 -17.48
C LYS A 47 0.86 2.57 -18.83
N GLN A 48 2.10 2.34 -19.23
CA GLN A 48 2.44 1.66 -20.48
C GLN A 48 2.03 0.19 -20.43
N ILE A 49 2.34 -0.51 -19.32
CA ILE A 49 1.97 -1.92 -19.14
C ILE A 49 0.46 -2.11 -19.23
N VAL A 50 -0.32 -1.27 -18.53
CA VAL A 50 -1.80 -1.35 -18.53
C VAL A 50 -2.41 -0.97 -19.88
N LYS A 51 -1.75 -0.11 -20.67
CA LYS A 51 -2.26 0.33 -21.98
C LYS A 51 -1.91 -0.61 -23.14
N HIS A 52 -0.75 -1.26 -23.08
CA HIS A 52 -0.20 -2.04 -24.19
C HIS A 52 -0.14 -3.54 -23.91
N GLY A 53 -0.29 -3.98 -22.66
CA GLY A 53 -0.33 -5.39 -22.32
C GLY A 53 -1.63 -6.03 -22.76
N ASN A 54 -1.53 -7.23 -23.34
CA ASN A 54 -2.70 -8.06 -23.62
C ASN A 54 -3.11 -8.76 -22.32
N SER A 55 -4.40 -8.75 -21.99
CA SER A 55 -4.98 -9.47 -20.84
C SER A 55 -4.21 -9.28 -19.52
N VAL A 56 -3.99 -8.01 -19.14
CA VAL A 56 -3.27 -7.65 -17.91
C VAL A 56 -4.24 -7.39 -16.76
N THR A 57 -3.99 -8.04 -15.63
CA THR A 57 -4.75 -7.87 -14.39
C THR A 57 -3.91 -7.14 -13.33
N VAL A 58 -4.42 -6.01 -12.85
CA VAL A 58 -3.86 -5.31 -11.68
C VAL A 58 -4.56 -5.87 -10.44
N SER A 59 -3.79 -6.41 -9.50
CA SER A 59 -4.29 -6.88 -8.20
C SER A 59 -3.93 -5.88 -7.11
N PRO A 60 -4.87 -5.04 -6.65
CA PRO A 60 -4.63 -4.12 -5.56
C PRO A 60 -4.90 -4.80 -4.22
N ALA A 61 -3.85 -4.97 -3.44
CA ALA A 61 -3.96 -5.36 -2.04
C ALA A 61 -3.38 -4.25 -1.16
N LYS A 62 -4.08 -3.84 -0.11
CA LYS A 62 -3.53 -2.82 0.80
C LYS A 62 -2.52 -3.43 1.75
N TYR A 63 -1.37 -2.79 1.87
CA TYR A 63 -0.33 -3.13 2.83
C TYR A 63 0.19 -1.89 3.52
N LEU A 64 0.86 -2.12 4.64
CA LEU A 64 1.69 -1.09 5.24
C LEU A 64 3.07 -1.12 4.63
N TYR A 65 3.47 0.02 4.09
CA TYR A 65 4.82 0.28 3.65
C TYR A 65 5.54 1.08 4.72
N TYR A 66 6.78 0.70 5.03
CA TYR A 66 7.58 1.41 6.01
C TYR A 66 9.02 1.61 5.57
N CYS A 67 9.61 2.70 6.03
CA CYS A 67 11.03 2.98 5.90
C CYS A 67 11.68 2.89 7.27
N GLU A 68 12.59 1.93 7.46
CA GLU A 68 13.32 1.74 8.73
C GLU A 68 14.21 2.94 9.03
N ASP A 69 14.89 3.49 8.02
CA ASP A 69 15.81 4.62 8.20
C ASP A 69 15.09 5.90 8.68
N CYS A 70 13.89 6.15 8.15
CA CYS A 70 13.15 7.38 8.44
C CYS A 70 12.02 7.19 9.47
N HIS A 71 11.70 5.94 9.84
CA HIS A 71 10.57 5.56 10.71
C HIS A 71 9.22 6.13 10.25
N VAL A 72 9.04 6.22 8.93
CA VAL A 72 7.78 6.68 8.31
C VAL A 72 7.05 5.48 7.76
N CYS A 73 5.74 5.44 7.93
CA CYS A 73 4.88 4.43 7.34
C CYS A 73 3.82 5.06 6.42
N LYS A 74 3.34 4.27 5.47
CA LYS A 74 2.27 4.64 4.56
C LYS A 74 1.39 3.42 4.30
N ASN A 75 0.10 3.56 4.50
CA ASN A 75 -0.87 2.56 4.04
C ASN A 75 -1.19 2.86 2.57
N ASP A 76 -0.86 1.93 1.67
CA ASP A 76 -1.15 2.09 0.25
C ASP A 76 -1.31 0.72 -0.44
N TYR A 77 -1.69 0.73 -1.72
CA TYR A 77 -1.85 -0.47 -2.52
C TYR A 77 -0.50 -1.04 -2.96
N CYS A 78 -0.30 -2.32 -2.73
CA CYS A 78 0.58 -3.15 -3.54
C CYS A 78 -0.09 -3.35 -4.89
N LEU A 79 0.55 -2.82 -5.93
CA LEU A 79 0.10 -2.99 -7.30
C LEU A 79 0.98 -4.02 -7.96
N ASN A 80 0.52 -5.26 -7.89
CA ASN A 80 1.08 -6.34 -8.67
C ASN A 80 0.31 -6.44 -9.97
N VAL A 81 1.06 -6.60 -11.05
CA VAL A 81 0.53 -6.71 -12.40
C VAL A 81 0.81 -8.10 -12.90
N TYR A 82 -0.24 -8.78 -13.29
CA TYR A 82 -0.19 -10.13 -13.80
C TYR A 82 -0.55 -10.12 -15.28
N GLU A 83 0.21 -10.83 -16.09
CA GLU A 83 -0.16 -11.15 -17.47
C GLU A 83 -0.81 -12.53 -17.50
N GLU A 84 -1.96 -12.63 -18.16
CA GLU A 84 -2.66 -13.91 -18.36
C GLU A 84 -2.03 -14.65 -19.54
N LEU A 85 -1.51 -15.85 -19.27
CA LEU A 85 -0.98 -16.77 -20.27
C LEU A 85 -2.02 -17.85 -20.59
N ASP A 86 -1.88 -18.49 -21.76
CA ASP A 86 -2.70 -19.64 -22.12
C ASP A 86 -2.62 -20.74 -21.04
N ASN A 87 -3.78 -21.31 -20.69
CA ASN A 87 -3.97 -22.35 -19.65
C ASN A 87 -4.01 -21.85 -18.19
N LEU A 88 -4.68 -20.73 -17.90
CA LEU A 88 -4.96 -20.25 -16.52
C LEU A 88 -3.70 -19.94 -15.69
N LYS A 89 -2.55 -19.77 -16.35
CA LYS A 89 -1.33 -19.33 -15.68
C LYS A 89 -1.26 -17.82 -15.73
N SER A 90 -0.93 -17.22 -14.60
CA SER A 90 -0.69 -15.79 -14.49
C SER A 90 0.73 -15.57 -14.00
N GLU A 91 1.51 -14.76 -14.70
CA GLU A 91 2.88 -14.41 -14.28
C GLU A 91 2.94 -12.95 -13.79
N GLU A 92 3.63 -12.71 -12.66
CA GLU A 92 3.85 -11.35 -12.16
C GLU A 92 4.89 -10.66 -13.04
N ILE A 93 4.44 -9.77 -13.93
CA ILE A 93 5.32 -9.05 -14.86
C ILE A 93 5.80 -7.72 -14.29
N TYR A 94 5.12 -7.18 -13.27
CA TYR A 94 5.50 -5.91 -12.67
C TYR A 94 4.98 -5.75 -11.25
N ARG A 95 5.82 -5.13 -10.40
CA ARG A 95 5.49 -4.71 -9.05
C ARG A 95 5.77 -3.23 -8.87
N PHE A 96 4.77 -2.48 -8.46
CA PHE A 96 4.98 -1.07 -8.10
C PHE A 96 5.79 -0.96 -6.79
N ILE A 97 6.87 -0.19 -6.85
CA ILE A 97 7.77 0.03 -5.72
C ILE A 97 7.41 1.34 -5.01
N HIS A 98 7.09 1.25 -3.72
CA HIS A 98 6.87 2.43 -2.89
C HIS A 98 8.21 2.99 -2.40
N LYS A 99 8.41 4.29 -2.60
CA LYS A 99 9.60 5.01 -2.14
C LYS A 99 9.29 5.88 -0.95
N CYS A 100 10.22 5.93 0.00
CA CYS A 100 10.14 6.81 1.15
C CYS A 100 10.07 8.27 0.68
N PRO A 101 9.13 9.09 1.19
CA PRO A 101 9.03 10.49 0.79
C PRO A 101 10.22 11.34 1.27
N ILE A 102 10.97 10.87 2.27
CA ILE A 102 12.12 11.59 2.86
C ILE A 102 13.43 11.17 2.22
N CYS A 103 13.76 9.87 2.24
CA CYS A 103 15.07 9.38 1.75
C CYS A 103 15.02 8.74 0.36
N HIS A 104 13.84 8.63 -0.25
CA HIS A 104 13.61 8.03 -1.58
C HIS A 104 14.04 6.58 -1.77
N LYS A 105 14.51 5.91 -0.71
CA LYS A 105 14.75 4.46 -0.70
C LYS A 105 13.45 3.67 -0.79
N GLU A 106 13.54 2.45 -1.29
CA GLU A 106 12.42 1.50 -1.30
C GLU A 106 11.92 1.22 0.13
N MET A 107 10.61 1.25 0.29
CA MET A 107 9.94 0.94 1.54
C MET A 107 9.65 -0.56 1.63
N LYS A 108 9.86 -1.15 2.80
CA LYS A 108 9.52 -2.55 3.07
C LYS A 108 8.01 -2.69 3.26
N ARG A 109 7.46 -3.82 2.83
CA ARG A 109 6.04 -4.18 2.95
C ARG A 109 5.83 -5.08 4.18
N THR A 110 4.79 -4.82 4.96
CA THR A 110 4.34 -5.70 6.04
C THR A 110 2.82 -5.79 6.08
N ASP A 111 2.31 -6.96 6.46
CA ASP A 111 0.93 -7.28 6.79
C ASP A 111 0.71 -7.37 8.32
N GLN A 112 1.73 -6.99 9.09
CA GLN A 112 1.70 -6.95 10.55
C GLN A 112 1.95 -5.55 11.08
N LYS A 113 1.66 -5.35 12.37
CA LYS A 113 2.06 -4.15 13.10
C LYS A 113 3.57 -3.92 12.91
N PRO A 114 3.99 -2.71 12.52
CA PRO A 114 5.41 -2.41 12.42
C PRO A 114 6.06 -2.57 13.80
N SER A 115 7.22 -3.24 13.85
CA SER A 115 7.97 -3.48 15.09
C SER A 115 8.69 -2.23 15.61
N PHE A 116 8.63 -1.11 14.89
CA PHE A 116 9.27 0.15 15.23
C PHE A 116 8.26 1.21 15.65
N ALA A 117 8.73 2.16 16.46
CA ALA A 117 7.94 3.31 16.88
C ALA A 117 7.60 4.22 15.69
N LEU A 118 6.30 4.45 15.46
CA LEU A 118 5.83 5.27 14.35
C LEU A 118 6.07 6.75 14.63
N LYS A 119 6.68 7.48 13.68
CA LYS A 119 6.80 8.94 13.78
C LYS A 119 5.61 9.65 13.16
N CYS A 120 5.15 10.70 13.83
CA CYS A 120 4.07 11.55 13.35
C CYS A 120 4.51 12.29 12.07
N PRO A 121 3.74 12.23 10.97
CA PRO A 121 4.09 12.92 9.73
C PRO A 121 4.04 14.45 9.84
N LYS A 122 3.40 15.01 10.88
CA LYS A 122 3.27 16.46 11.07
C LYS A 122 4.37 17.08 11.91
N CYS A 123 4.82 16.40 12.96
CA CYS A 123 5.77 16.96 13.94
C CYS A 123 6.94 16.03 14.28
N ASN A 124 7.03 14.87 13.63
CA ASN A 124 8.11 13.88 13.80
C ASN A 124 8.20 13.24 15.20
N THR A 125 7.29 13.58 16.13
CA THR A 125 7.18 12.95 17.45
C THR A 125 6.70 11.50 17.32
N ILE A 126 7.22 10.61 18.17
CA ILE A 126 6.75 9.22 18.26
C ILE A 126 5.26 9.22 18.63
N MET A 127 4.47 8.44 17.90
CA MET A 127 3.04 8.30 18.11
C MET A 127 2.75 7.18 19.12
N ASP A 128 1.75 7.42 19.97
CA ASP A 128 1.23 6.45 20.92
C ASP A 128 0.27 5.51 20.21
N TYR A 129 0.48 4.21 20.42
CA TYR A 129 -0.48 3.21 19.97
C TYR A 129 -1.74 3.30 20.84
N SER A 130 -2.89 3.44 20.17
CA SER A 130 -4.18 3.72 20.82
C SER A 130 -5.10 2.48 20.87
N GLY A 131 -4.90 1.50 19.99
CA GLY A 131 -5.69 0.27 20.00
C GLY A 131 -5.61 -0.54 18.70
N ASP A 132 -6.20 -1.72 18.73
CA ASP A 132 -6.42 -2.57 17.56
C ASP A 132 -7.84 -2.37 17.03
N ILE A 133 -7.97 -2.33 15.71
CA ILE A 133 -9.24 -2.37 15.01
C ILE A 133 -9.40 -3.79 14.47
N MET A 134 -10.52 -4.44 14.75
CA MET A 134 -10.88 -5.70 14.11
C MET A 134 -12.25 -5.54 13.48
N TRP A 135 -12.40 -5.98 12.23
CA TRP A 135 -13.68 -5.98 11.53
C TRP A 135 -13.81 -7.22 10.65
N ASP A 136 -15.04 -7.64 10.38
CA ASP A 136 -15.31 -8.77 9.49
C ASP A 136 -15.27 -8.39 8.01
#